data_AF-A0A2G9TG49-F1
#
_entry.id   AF-A0A2G9TG49-F1
#
_cell.length_a   1.000
_cell.length_b   1.000
_cell.length_c   1.000
_cell.angle_alpha   90.00
_cell.angle_beta   90.00
_cell.angle_gamma   90.00
#
_symmetry.space_group_name_H-M   'P 1'
#
loop_
_entity.id
_entity.type
_entity.pdbx_description
1 polymer ?
#
loop_
_entity_poly.entity_id
_entity_poly.type
_entity_poly.pdbx_seq_one_letter_code
_entity_poly.pdbx_strand_id
1 'polypeptide(L)'
;GSRLPEYNTIPFDGKLTLDKPALCLSETMTDIERLQLDPVEELCHGPPAWLWHYLRRSKMGGFFLPLSGGQDSSSVAAMVRLMCNKVCGAVKHRRLTDGGDDPAYYLNGQRVGEDPAELCHM
;
A
#
# COMPACT_ATOMS: atom_id res chain seq x y z
N GLY A 1 42.00 12.09 -10.79
CA GLY A 1 41.43 12.94 -9.73
C GLY A 1 39.97 13.15 -10.03
N SER A 2 39.08 12.49 -9.32
CA SER A 2 37.63 12.49 -9.55
C SER A 2 36.97 13.70 -8.89
N ARG A 3 36.35 14.55 -9.73
CA ARG A 3 35.48 15.67 -9.33
C ARG A 3 34.10 15.13 -8.95
N LEU A 4 33.84 14.94 -7.66
CA LEU A 4 32.46 14.88 -7.17
C LEU A 4 31.97 16.33 -6.94
N PRO A 5 30.72 16.68 -7.27
CA PRO A 5 30.20 18.03 -7.06
C PRO A 5 30.11 18.35 -5.55
N GLU A 6 30.57 19.54 -5.15
CA GLU A 6 30.38 20.04 -3.79
C GLU A 6 28.89 20.24 -3.51
N TYR A 7 28.39 19.63 -2.43
CA TYR A 7 27.00 19.77 -1.99
C TYR A 7 26.84 21.04 -1.16
N ASN A 8 25.74 21.77 -1.37
CA ASN A 8 25.43 22.96 -0.57
C ASN A 8 24.83 22.52 0.77
N THR A 9 25.42 22.95 1.88
CA THR A 9 24.94 22.62 3.23
C THR A 9 24.02 23.71 3.76
N ILE A 10 22.87 23.32 4.32
CA ILE A 10 21.96 24.23 5.02
C ILE A 10 22.21 24.01 6.52
N PRO A 11 22.56 25.06 7.29
CA PRO A 11 22.77 24.91 8.73
C PRO A 11 21.46 24.52 9.41
N PHE A 12 21.50 23.43 10.18
CA PHE A 12 20.40 22.98 11.02
C PHE A 12 20.79 23.16 12.48
N ASP A 13 20.15 24.10 13.16
CA ASP A 13 20.36 24.39 14.58
C ASP A 13 19.39 23.56 15.44
N GLY A 14 19.65 22.26 15.48
CA GLY A 14 18.83 21.32 16.22
C GLY A 14 19.57 20.01 16.45
N LYS A 15 19.18 19.28 17.50
CA LYS A 15 19.74 17.97 17.81
C LYS A 15 18.73 16.90 17.42
N LEU A 16 19.09 16.03 16.48
CA LEU A 16 18.27 14.88 16.08
C LEU A 16 18.28 13.75 17.14
N THR A 17 19.19 13.83 18.10
CA THR A 17 19.37 12.84 19.17
C THR A 17 19.17 13.48 20.54
N LEU A 18 18.67 12.70 21.49
CA LEU A 18 18.53 13.15 22.88
C LEU A 18 19.92 13.20 23.57
N ASP A 19 20.13 14.17 24.46
CA ASP A 19 21.42 14.39 25.16
C ASP A 19 21.80 13.26 26.12
N LYS A 20 20.81 12.53 26.62
CA LYS A 20 20.99 11.37 27.49
C LYS A 20 20.09 10.25 26.97
N PRO A 21 20.63 9.12 26.49
CA PRO A 21 19.85 7.92 26.24
C PRO A 21 19.49 7.28 27.60
N ALA A 22 18.67 7.96 28.40
CA ALA A 22 18.28 7.48 29.73
C ALA A 22 17.32 6.28 29.66
N LEU A 23 16.89 5.92 28.46
CA LEU A 23 16.02 4.79 28.17
C LEU A 23 16.53 4.13 26.88
N CYS A 24 16.66 2.81 26.91
CA CYS A 24 16.79 1.99 25.70
C CYS A 24 15.44 2.03 24.95
N LEU A 25 15.10 3.18 24.36
CA LEU A 25 13.82 3.41 23.68
C LEU A 25 13.74 2.69 22.33
N SER A 26 14.87 2.27 21.77
CA SER A 26 14.90 1.41 20.60
C SER A 26 16.03 0.39 20.73
N GLU A 27 15.68 -0.89 20.63
CA GLU A 27 16.66 -1.94 20.36
C GLU A 27 17.37 -1.62 19.03
N THR A 28 18.67 -1.86 18.98
CA THR A 28 19.39 -1.75 17.70
C THR A 28 18.83 -2.80 16.77
N MET A 29 18.32 -2.40 15.60
CA MET A 29 17.81 -3.32 14.59
C MET A 29 18.98 -4.15 14.04
N THR A 30 19.15 -5.35 14.60
CA THR A 30 20.26 -6.26 14.28
C THR A 30 19.89 -7.24 13.18
N ASP A 31 18.60 -7.54 13.04
CA ASP A 31 18.09 -8.50 12.07
C ASP A 31 17.20 -7.79 11.05
N ILE A 32 17.67 -7.75 9.81
CA ILE A 32 16.91 -7.24 8.67
C ILE A 32 16.66 -8.44 7.77
N GLU A 33 15.53 -9.10 7.99
CA GLU A 33 15.10 -10.17 7.11
C GLU A 33 14.86 -9.59 5.70
N ARG A 34 15.68 -10.00 4.73
CA ARG A 34 15.48 -9.63 3.33
C ARG A 34 14.44 -10.56 2.73
N LEU A 35 13.18 -10.33 3.08
CA LEU A 35 12.03 -11.01 2.49
C LEU A 35 11.83 -10.50 1.05
N GLN A 36 12.46 -11.15 0.09
CA GLN A 36 12.05 -11.03 -1.31
C GLN A 36 10.84 -11.93 -1.52
N LEU A 37 9.75 -11.33 -2.02
CA LEU A 37 8.56 -12.06 -2.41
C LEU A 37 8.85 -12.91 -3.65
N ASP A 38 8.14 -14.03 -3.77
CA ASP A 38 8.11 -14.76 -5.03
C ASP A 38 7.50 -13.87 -6.15
N PRO A 39 7.92 -14.00 -7.43
CA PRO A 39 7.35 -13.22 -8.51
C PRO A 39 5.81 -13.27 -8.59
N VAL A 40 5.20 -14.40 -8.24
CA VAL A 40 3.73 -14.54 -8.23
C VAL A 40 3.12 -13.73 -7.08
N GLU A 41 3.73 -13.77 -5.90
CA GLU A 41 3.30 -12.96 -4.76
C GLU A 41 3.44 -11.47 -5.08
N GLU A 42 4.57 -11.04 -5.65
CA GLU A 42 4.77 -9.65 -6.06
C GLU A 42 3.66 -9.18 -7.03
N LEU A 43 3.30 -10.03 -8.00
CA LEU A 43 2.20 -9.77 -8.93
C LEU A 43 0.83 -9.72 -8.24
N CYS A 44 0.64 -10.47 -7.16
CA CYS A 44 -0.59 -10.45 -6.36
C CYS A 44 -0.67 -9.25 -5.40
N HIS A 45 0.46 -8.62 -5.09
CA HIS A 45 0.54 -7.51 -4.13
C HIS A 45 0.63 -6.14 -4.81
N GLY A 46 1.53 -5.97 -5.78
CA GLY A 46 1.83 -4.69 -6.41
C GLY A 46 0.70 -4.16 -7.31
N PRO A 47 0.38 -4.84 -8.42
CA PRO A 47 -0.67 -4.41 -9.35
C PRO A 47 -2.03 -4.16 -8.67
N PRO A 48 -2.53 -5.04 -7.78
CA PRO A 48 -3.80 -4.79 -7.09
C PRO A 48 -3.79 -3.54 -6.21
N ALA A 49 -2.68 -3.26 -5.51
CA ALA A 49 -2.55 -2.04 -4.72
C ALA A 49 -2.56 -0.78 -5.60
N TRP A 50 -1.92 -0.86 -6.77
CA TRP A 50 -1.93 0.22 -7.75
C TRP A 50 -3.32 0.46 -8.33
N LEU A 51 -4.06 -0.60 -8.69
CA LEU A 51 -5.43 -0.51 -9.19
C LEU A 51 -6.34 0.22 -8.20
N TRP A 52 -6.24 -0.08 -6.90
CA TRP A 52 -7.00 0.64 -5.87
C TRP A 52 -6.68 2.14 -5.85
N HIS A 53 -5.39 2.47 -5.89
CA HIS A 53 -4.95 3.86 -5.95
C HIS A 53 -5.38 4.56 -7.23
N TYR A 54 -5.46 3.85 -8.35
CA TYR A 54 -5.95 4.39 -9.61
C TYR A 54 -7.45 4.67 -9.52
N LEU A 55 -8.25 3.69 -9.11
CA LEU A 55 -9.70 3.77 -9.00
C LEU A 55 -10.16 4.93 -8.10
N ARG A 56 -9.61 5.04 -6.89
CA ARG A 56 -10.00 6.08 -5.94
C ARG A 56 -9.60 7.49 -6.39
N ARG A 57 -8.50 7.63 -7.13
CA ARG A 57 -7.98 8.93 -7.57
C ARG A 57 -8.58 9.40 -8.89
N SER A 58 -8.99 8.48 -9.75
CA SER A 58 -9.69 8.80 -10.99
C SER A 58 -11.15 9.21 -10.77
N LYS A 59 -11.69 8.97 -9.57
CA LYS A 59 -13.11 9.18 -9.23
C LYS A 59 -14.06 8.40 -10.15
N MET A 60 -13.58 7.27 -10.67
CA MET A 60 -14.38 6.35 -11.48
C MET A 60 -15.27 5.48 -10.58
N GLY A 61 -16.37 4.97 -11.13
CA GLY A 61 -17.25 4.05 -10.42
C GLY A 61 -16.70 2.64 -10.27
N GLY A 62 -15.83 2.20 -11.20
CA GLY A 62 -15.31 0.84 -11.23
C GLY A 62 -14.46 0.59 -12.48
N PHE A 63 -14.16 -0.69 -12.74
CA PHE A 63 -13.42 -1.14 -13.91
C PHE A 63 -14.35 -1.87 -14.89
N PHE A 64 -14.22 -1.59 -16.18
CA PHE A 64 -14.83 -2.40 -17.23
C PHE A 64 -13.78 -3.34 -17.82
N LEU A 65 -13.96 -4.65 -17.64
CA LEU A 65 -13.01 -5.67 -18.07
C LEU A 65 -13.63 -6.59 -19.15
N PRO A 66 -13.20 -6.50 -20.41
CA PRO A 66 -13.63 -7.43 -21.44
C PRO A 66 -12.99 -8.80 -21.23
N LEU A 67 -13.81 -9.80 -20.89
CA LEU A 67 -13.37 -11.18 -20.69
C LEU A 67 -13.43 -11.95 -22.01
N SER A 68 -12.26 -12.37 -22.51
CA SER A 68 -12.16 -13.22 -23.70
C SER A 68 -12.14 -14.71 -23.36
N GLY A 69 -11.94 -15.06 -22.09
CA GLY A 69 -11.65 -16.43 -21.65
C GLY A 69 -10.18 -16.82 -21.80
N GLY A 70 -9.32 -15.92 -22.32
CA GLY A 70 -7.88 -16.12 -22.41
C GLY A 70 -7.16 -15.82 -21.09
N GLN A 71 -5.94 -16.35 -20.96
CA GLN A 71 -5.08 -16.24 -19.78
C GLN A 71 -4.83 -14.80 -19.33
N ASP A 72 -4.67 -13.86 -20.26
CA ASP A 72 -4.39 -12.46 -19.90
C ASP A 72 -5.62 -11.81 -19.27
N SER A 73 -6.80 -12.00 -19.88
CA SER A 73 -8.05 -11.44 -19.38
C SER A 73 -8.43 -12.02 -18.00
N SER A 74 -8.16 -13.30 -17.77
CA SER A 74 -8.38 -13.94 -16.47
C SER A 74 -7.37 -13.48 -15.41
N SER A 75 -6.12 -13.23 -15.80
CA SER A 75 -5.10 -12.66 -14.91
C SER A 75 -5.48 -11.26 -14.43
N VAL A 76 -5.99 -10.41 -15.32
CA VAL A 76 -6.48 -9.07 -14.93
C VAL A 76 -7.72 -9.17 -14.04
N ALA A 77 -8.63 -10.10 -14.32
CA ALA A 77 -9.80 -10.34 -13.45
C ALA A 77 -9.36 -10.78 -12.04
N ALA A 78 -8.34 -11.64 -11.95
CA ALA A 78 -7.74 -12.05 -10.69
C ALA A 78 -7.11 -10.87 -9.95
N MET A 79 -6.39 -9.97 -10.64
CA MET A 79 -5.82 -8.76 -10.03
C MET A 79 -6.91 -7.86 -9.42
N VAL A 80 -8.04 -7.66 -10.12
CA VAL A 80 -9.18 -6.88 -9.59
C VAL A 80 -9.77 -7.58 -8.36
N ARG A 81 -9.92 -8.91 -8.39
CA ARG A 81 -10.40 -9.66 -7.22
C ARG A 81 -9.45 -9.55 -6.02
N LEU A 82 -8.15 -9.67 -6.27
CA LEU A 82 -7.12 -9.50 -5.25
C LEU A 82 -7.13 -8.09 -4.67
N MET A 83 -7.38 -7.06 -5.50
CA MET A 83 -7.54 -5.69 -5.04
C MET A 83 -8.70 -5.61 -4.03
N CYS A 84 -9.87 -6.16 -4.37
CA CYS A 84 -11.02 -6.19 -3.46
C CYS A 84 -10.65 -6.85 -2.11
N ASN A 85 -10.02 -8.03 -2.16
CA ASN A 85 -9.60 -8.77 -0.96
C ASN A 85 -8.63 -7.95 -0.09
N LYS A 86 -7.65 -7.30 -0.70
CA LYS A 86 -6.64 -6.51 0.02
C LYS A 86 -7.24 -5.28 0.69
N VAL A 87 -8.14 -4.58 0.01
CA VAL A 87 -8.80 -3.38 0.57
C VAL A 87 -9.68 -3.78 1.74
N CYS A 88 -10.58 -4.75 1.57
CA CYS A 88 -11.43 -5.24 2.65
C CYS A 88 -10.64 -5.81 3.83
N GLY A 89 -9.56 -6.55 3.55
CA GLY A 89 -8.63 -7.03 4.57
C GLY A 89 -7.96 -5.90 5.36
N ALA A 90 -7.55 -4.83 4.67
CA ALA A 90 -6.97 -3.65 5.31
C ALA A 90 -7.99 -2.85 6.14
N VAL A 91 -9.24 -2.73 5.66
CA VAL A 91 -10.35 -2.13 6.42
C VAL A 91 -10.59 -2.93 7.71
N LYS A 92 -10.68 -4.25 7.61
CA LYS A 92 -10.87 -5.15 8.75
C LYS A 92 -9.71 -5.04 9.74
N HIS A 93 -8.46 -5.07 9.25
CA HIS A 93 -7.28 -4.94 10.11
C HIS A 93 -7.26 -3.61 10.85
N ARG A 94 -7.51 -2.50 10.16
CA ARG A 94 -7.51 -1.16 10.78
C ARG A 94 -8.64 -0.99 11.80
N ARG A 95 -9.80 -1.60 11.57
CA ARG A 95 -10.88 -1.63 12.56
C ARG A 95 -10.43 -2.27 13.87
N LEU A 96 -9.52 -3.26 13.82
CA LEU A 96 -9.01 -3.97 14.99
C LEU A 96 -7.87 -3.23 15.71
N THR A 97 -7.07 -2.41 15.00
CA THR A 97 -5.93 -1.71 15.62
C THR A 97 -6.33 -0.36 16.21
N ASP A 98 -6.71 0.60 15.35
CA ASP A 98 -6.73 2.02 15.72
C ASP A 98 -8.08 2.68 15.45
N GLY A 99 -8.99 2.02 14.72
CA GLY A 99 -10.36 2.49 14.45
C GLY A 99 -10.48 3.82 13.71
N GLY A 100 -9.35 4.45 13.36
CA GLY A 100 -9.30 5.78 12.76
C GLY A 100 -9.91 5.81 11.36
N ASP A 101 -10.54 6.94 11.04
CA ASP A 101 -11.08 7.20 9.71
C ASP A 101 -9.95 7.56 8.74
N ASP A 102 -9.76 6.76 7.68
CA ASP A 102 -8.73 6.98 6.67
C ASP A 102 -9.38 7.16 5.29
N PRO A 103 -9.14 8.31 4.62
CA PRO A 103 -9.63 8.57 3.27
C PRO A 103 -9.24 7.50 2.23
N ALA A 104 -8.23 6.67 2.51
CA ALA A 104 -7.79 5.60 1.62
C ALA A 104 -8.83 4.48 1.46
N TYR A 105 -9.81 4.35 2.37
CA TYR A 105 -10.87 3.33 2.30
C TYR A 105 -12.22 3.88 1.84
N TYR A 106 -12.21 5.03 1.14
CA TYR A 106 -13.40 5.61 0.53
C TYR A 106 -13.33 5.51 -0.98
N LEU A 107 -14.44 5.04 -1.57
CA LEU A 107 -14.68 5.08 -3.01
C LEU A 107 -15.85 6.02 -3.26
N ASN A 108 -15.63 7.08 -4.03
CA ASN A 108 -16.66 8.09 -4.36
C ASN A 108 -17.42 8.65 -3.14
N GLY A 109 -16.73 8.80 -2.00
CA GLY A 109 -17.31 9.33 -0.75
C GLY A 109 -18.05 8.29 0.10
N GLN A 110 -18.13 7.03 -0.34
CA GLN A 110 -18.67 5.93 0.45
C GLN A 110 -17.53 5.08 1.03
N ARG A 111 -17.66 4.72 2.30
CA ARG A 111 -16.68 3.84 2.97
C ARG A 111 -16.83 2.42 2.44
N VAL A 112 -15.72 1.82 2.07
CA VAL A 112 -15.66 0.43 1.60
C VAL A 112 -15.99 -0.54 2.75
N GLY A 113 -16.78 -1.57 2.43
CA GLY A 113 -17.15 -2.63 3.35
C GLY A 113 -16.03 -3.63 3.67
N GLU A 114 -16.36 -4.64 4.47
CA GLU A 114 -15.44 -5.74 4.80
C GLU A 114 -15.60 -6.97 3.89
N ASP A 115 -16.63 -7.01 3.05
CA ASP A 115 -16.85 -8.10 2.08
C ASP A 115 -16.20 -7.78 0.72
N PRO A 116 -15.18 -8.55 0.28
CA PRO A 116 -14.57 -8.38 -1.03
C PRO A 116 -15.53 -8.64 -2.19
N ALA A 117 -16.55 -9.48 -2.02
CA ALA A 117 -17.51 -9.77 -3.08
C ALA A 117 -18.37 -8.55 -3.39
N GLU A 118 -18.89 -7.87 -2.37
CA GLU A 118 -19.65 -6.62 -2.52
C GLU A 118 -18.84 -5.55 -3.25
N LEU A 119 -17.57 -5.35 -2.85
CA LEU A 119 -16.70 -4.36 -3.49
C LEU A 119 -16.40 -4.67 -4.96
N CYS A 120 -16.34 -5.95 -5.32
CA CYS A 120 -16.08 -6.39 -6.69
C CYS A 120 -17.32 -6.31 -7.60
N HIS A 121 -18.52 -6.19 -7.03
CA HIS A 121 -19.78 -6.04 -7.78
C HIS A 121 -20.26 -4.57 -7.87
N MET A 122 -19.55 -3.65 -7.23
CA MET A 122 -19.86 -2.22 -7.17
C MET A 122 -19.42 -1.49 -8.44
#